data_AF-A0A093YH85-F1
#
_entry.id   AF-A0A093YH85-F1
#
_cell.length_a   1.000
_cell.length_b   1.000
_cell.length_c   1.000
_cell.angle_alpha   90.00
_cell.angle_beta   90.00
_cell.angle_gamma   90.00
#
_symmetry.space_group_name_H-M   'P 1'
#
loop_
_entity.id
_entity.type
_entity.pdbx_description
1 polymer ?
#
loop_
_entity_poly.entity_id
_entity_poly.type
_entity_poly.pdbx_seq_one_letter_code
_entity_poly.pdbx_strand_id
1 'polypeptide(L)'
;MASFSHKEFNTEKYRAKAGILRRVRNGLDLFDRYWQTYDRVERNVDVPMYVMNNVTRFAYLLDRDPPNANFEDVTELDLAVQELGKGGKIRR
;
A
#
# COMPACT_ATOMS: atom_id res chain seq x y z
N MET A 1 8.42 -11.37 -9.71
CA MET A 1 7.01 -11.49 -10.13
C MET A 1 6.95 -12.49 -11.27
N ALA A 2 6.25 -13.60 -11.09
CA ALA A 2 6.30 -14.73 -12.05
C ALA A 2 5.50 -14.43 -13.32
N SER A 3 4.24 -14.00 -13.18
CA SER A 3 3.36 -13.65 -14.30
C SER A 3 2.16 -12.80 -13.86
N PHE A 4 1.54 -12.13 -14.83
CA PHE A 4 0.20 -11.56 -14.80
C PHE A 4 -0.80 -12.53 -15.45
N SER A 5 -2.09 -12.38 -15.13
CA SER A 5 -3.18 -13.17 -15.73
C SER A 5 -3.27 -13.01 -17.24
N HIS A 6 -2.96 -11.82 -17.75
CA HIS A 6 -2.89 -11.49 -19.17
C HIS A 6 -1.49 -11.76 -19.72
N LYS A 7 -1.38 -12.71 -20.67
CA LYS A 7 -0.11 -13.22 -21.19
C LYS A 7 0.70 -12.13 -21.90
N GLU A 8 0.03 -11.23 -22.60
CA GLU A 8 0.58 -10.09 -23.32
C GLU A 8 1.38 -9.13 -22.43
N PHE A 9 1.09 -9.10 -21.12
CA PHE A 9 1.79 -8.25 -20.16
C PHE A 9 2.97 -8.93 -19.46
N ASN A 10 3.28 -10.19 -19.79
CA ASN A 10 4.40 -10.92 -19.18
C ASN A 10 5.79 -10.56 -19.74
N THR A 11 5.90 -9.45 -20.47
CA THR A 11 7.17 -8.92 -20.96
C THR A 11 8.02 -8.36 -19.82
N GLU A 12 9.34 -8.33 -20.01
CA GLU A 12 10.27 -7.81 -19.00
C GLU A 12 9.98 -6.34 -18.63
N LYS A 13 9.56 -5.54 -19.62
CA LYS A 13 9.14 -4.15 -19.47
C LYS A 13 8.11 -3.93 -18.35
N TYR A 14 7.15 -4.84 -18.22
CA TYR A 14 6.07 -4.73 -17.24
C TYR A 14 6.33 -5.52 -15.95
N ARG A 15 7.30 -6.45 -15.95
CA ARG A 15 7.68 -7.23 -14.76
C ARG A 15 8.83 -6.65 -13.96
N ALA A 16 9.62 -5.74 -14.54
CA ALA A 16 10.71 -5.08 -13.85
C ALA A 16 10.21 -4.28 -12.63
N LYS A 17 10.71 -4.63 -11.42
CA LYS A 17 10.28 -4.01 -10.15
C LYS A 17 10.38 -2.48 -10.16
N ALA A 18 11.49 -1.95 -10.67
CA ALA A 18 11.70 -0.51 -10.79
C ALA A 18 10.64 0.16 -11.67
N GLY A 19 10.23 -0.50 -12.76
CA GLY A 19 9.18 -0.01 -13.66
C GLY A 19 7.80 -0.01 -13.00
N ILE A 20 7.50 -1.02 -12.19
CA ILE A 20 6.24 -1.09 -11.43
C ILE A 20 6.20 0.01 -10.37
N LEU A 21 7.27 0.15 -9.58
CA LEU A 21 7.36 1.19 -8.54
C LEU A 21 7.20 2.59 -9.12
N ARG A 22 7.88 2.88 -10.23
CA ARG A 22 7.74 4.18 -10.92
C ARG A 22 6.28 4.44 -11.31
N ARG A 23 5.61 3.46 -11.93
CA ARG A 23 4.23 3.64 -12.40
C ARG A 23 3.25 3.84 -11.25
N VAL A 24 3.32 2.99 -10.23
CA VAL A 24 2.45 3.09 -9.04
C VAL A 24 2.63 4.43 -8.32
N ARG A 25 3.87 4.90 -8.14
CA ARG A 25 4.15 6.18 -7.46
C ARG A 25 3.67 7.40 -8.22
N ASN A 26 3.61 7.32 -9.55
CA ASN A 26 3.25 8.47 -10.39
C ASN A 26 1.82 8.35 -10.95
N GLY A 27 0.99 7.43 -10.44
CA GLY A 27 -0.39 7.24 -10.94
C GLY A 27 -0.43 6.87 -12.43
N LEU A 28 0.51 6.06 -12.90
CA LEU A 28 0.56 5.61 -14.30
C LEU A 28 0.05 4.18 -14.42
N ASP A 29 -0.56 3.88 -15.57
CA ASP A 29 -0.94 2.52 -15.93
C ASP A 29 0.24 1.57 -15.92
N LEU A 30 0.07 0.41 -15.26
CA LEU A 30 1.08 -0.64 -15.17
C LEU A 30 1.54 -1.13 -16.54
N PHE A 31 0.69 -1.01 -17.56
CA PHE A 31 0.91 -1.51 -18.91
C PHE A 31 1.07 -0.39 -19.96
N ASP A 32 1.28 0.86 -19.53
CA ASP A 32 1.43 2.06 -20.37
C ASP A 32 0.27 2.28 -21.36
N ARG A 33 -0.97 1.91 -21.00
CA ARG A 33 -2.15 2.18 -21.81
C ARG A 33 -2.49 3.67 -21.72
N TYR A 34 -2.40 4.38 -22.84
CA TYR A 34 -2.58 5.84 -22.89
C TYR A 34 -3.97 6.32 -22.43
N TRP A 35 -4.99 5.45 -22.51
CA TRP A 35 -6.35 5.75 -22.08
C TRP A 35 -6.63 5.45 -20.61
N GLN A 36 -5.67 4.87 -19.88
CA GLN A 36 -5.78 4.58 -18.46
C GLN A 36 -4.95 5.61 -17.69
N THR A 37 -5.59 6.73 -17.38
CA THR A 37 -5.01 7.81 -16.57
C THR A 37 -5.57 7.72 -15.15
N TYR A 38 -4.70 7.91 -14.15
CA TYR A 38 -5.13 7.94 -12.75
C TYR A 38 -4.91 9.35 -12.20
N ASP A 39 -5.93 9.88 -11.57
CA ASP A 39 -5.82 11.14 -10.83
C ASP A 39 -5.28 10.88 -9.43
N ARG A 40 -4.31 11.69 -9.02
CA ARG A 40 -3.84 11.70 -7.64
C ARG A 40 -4.77 12.54 -6.79
N VAL A 41 -5.30 11.95 -5.72
CA VAL A 41 -6.10 12.66 -4.73
C VAL A 41 -5.16 13.27 -3.69
N GLU A 42 -4.97 14.58 -3.77
CA GLU A 42 -4.21 15.33 -2.77
C GLU A 42 -5.03 15.49 -1.48
N ARG A 43 -4.37 15.28 -0.32
CA ARG A 43 -4.98 15.46 1.01
C ARG A 43 -6.33 14.74 1.15
N ASN A 44 -6.35 13.44 0.89
CA ASN A 44 -7.58 12.65 0.98
C ASN A 44 -8.18 12.70 2.40
N VAL A 45 -9.29 13.43 2.55
CA VAL A 45 -10.11 13.50 3.77
C VAL A 45 -11.36 12.62 3.69
N ASP A 46 -11.62 12.00 2.53
CA ASP A 46 -12.71 11.05 2.31
C ASP A 46 -12.29 9.66 2.78
N VAL A 47 -12.08 9.54 4.08
CA VAL A 47 -11.75 8.30 4.77
C VAL A 47 -12.55 8.23 6.07
N PRO A 48 -12.78 7.04 6.63
CA PRO A 48 -13.49 6.93 7.91
C PRO A 48 -12.82 7.77 9.00
N MET A 49 -13.62 8.47 9.82
CA MET A 49 -13.10 9.31 10.92
C MET A 49 -12.12 8.59 11.85
N TYR A 50 -12.30 7.28 12.04
CA TYR A 50 -11.36 6.47 12.82
C TYR A 50 -9.94 6.47 12.21
N VAL A 51 -9.81 6.46 10.88
CA VAL A 51 -8.53 6.55 10.20
C VAL A 51 -7.91 7.92 10.43
N MET A 52 -8.69 9.00 10.27
CA MET A 52 -8.23 10.37 10.53
C MET A 52 -7.78 10.58 11.98
N ASN A 53 -8.44 9.95 12.94
CA ASN A 53 -8.07 10.06 14.35
C ASN A 53 -6.85 9.19 14.74
N ASN A 54 -6.37 8.32 13.84
CA ASN A 54 -5.27 7.38 14.09
C ASN A 54 -4.21 7.46 12.99
N VAL A 55 -3.83 8.68 12.59
CA VAL A 55 -2.95 8.94 11.44
C VAL A 55 -1.64 8.15 11.47
N THR A 56 -1.01 8.01 12.63
CA THR A 56 0.26 7.27 12.76
C THR A 56 0.09 5.80 12.40
N ARG A 57 -0.99 5.17 12.87
CA ARG A 57 -1.30 3.76 12.62
C ARG A 57 -1.65 3.48 11.16
N PHE A 58 -2.26 4.46 10.50
CA PHE A 58 -2.78 4.33 9.14
C PHE A 58 -2.05 5.20 8.13
N ALA A 59 -0.80 5.58 8.41
CA ALA A 59 -0.05 6.49 7.56
C ALA A 59 0.02 5.98 6.10
N TYR A 60 0.16 4.66 5.89
CA TYR A 60 0.14 4.03 4.56
C TYR A 60 -1.16 4.18 3.75
N LEU A 61 -2.30 4.47 4.41
CA LEU A 61 -3.57 4.75 3.75
C LEU A 61 -3.72 6.24 3.41
N LEU A 62 -3.06 7.11 4.16
CA LEU A 62 -3.23 8.57 4.08
C LEU A 62 -2.17 9.22 3.20
N ASP A 63 -0.96 8.69 3.20
CA ASP A 63 0.17 9.20 2.43
C ASP A 63 1.10 8.05 2.01
N ARG A 64 1.45 8.00 0.73
CA ARG A 64 2.29 6.95 0.13
C ARG A 64 3.54 7.51 -0.54
N ASP A 65 3.84 8.80 -0.35
CA ASP A 65 5.02 9.46 -0.93
C ASP A 65 6.35 8.98 -0.36
N PRO A 66 6.46 8.64 0.94
CA PRO A 66 7.71 8.13 1.48
C PRO A 66 8.20 6.87 0.73
N PRO A 67 9.50 6.56 0.69
CA PRO A 67 10.03 5.44 -0.09
C PRO A 67 9.41 4.07 0.24
N ASN A 68 9.05 3.84 1.51
CA ASN A 68 8.35 2.66 1.99
C ASN A 68 6.82 2.81 1.95
N ALA A 69 6.29 3.87 1.34
CA ALA A 69 4.87 4.22 1.31
C ALA A 69 4.19 4.19 2.70
N ASN A 70 4.94 4.58 3.74
CA ASN A 70 4.51 4.54 5.15
C ASN A 70 4.10 3.15 5.65
N PHE A 71 4.54 2.06 5.01
CA PHE A 71 4.43 0.72 5.57
C PHE A 71 5.45 0.53 6.70
N GLU A 72 4.99 -0.11 7.77
CA GLU A 72 5.84 -0.59 8.86
C GLU A 72 6.08 -2.08 8.66
N ASP A 73 7.35 -2.49 8.70
CA ASP A 73 7.70 -3.89 8.70
C ASP A 73 7.34 -4.48 10.07
N VAL A 74 6.47 -5.49 10.08
CA VAL A 74 6.14 -6.25 11.29
C VAL A 74 7.06 -7.45 11.40
N THR A 75 7.73 -7.58 12.53
CA THR A 75 8.50 -8.78 12.86
C THR A 75 7.60 -9.84 13.49
N GLU A 76 8.08 -11.09 13.50
CA GLU A 76 7.43 -12.18 14.25
C GLU A 76 7.25 -11.84 15.74
N LEU A 77 8.17 -11.06 16.31
CA LEU A 77 8.07 -10.59 17.68
C LEU A 77 6.94 -9.56 17.85
N ASP A 78 6.77 -8.65 16.89
CA ASP A 78 5.69 -7.67 16.91
C ASP A 78 4.31 -8.34 16.81
N LEU A 79 4.20 -9.39 15.98
CA LEU A 79 3.00 -10.20 15.87
C LEU A 79 2.68 -10.92 17.19
N ALA A 80 3.69 -11.53 17.83
CA ALA A 80 3.52 -12.22 19.11
C ALA A 80 3.10 -11.26 20.25
N VAL A 81 3.69 -10.07 20.32
CA VAL A 81 3.34 -9.04 21.32
C VAL A 81 1.92 -8.53 21.12
N GLN A 82 1.47 -8.35 19.87
CA GLN A 82 0.09 -7.97 19.58
C GLN A 82 -0.93 -9.02 20.01
N GLU A 83 -0.62 -10.31 19.85
CA GLU A 83 -1.50 -11.40 20.29
C GLU A 83 -1.58 -11.50 21.82
N LEU A 84 -0.47 -11.31 22.53
CA LEU A 84 -0.44 -11.26 23.99
C LEU A 84 -1.21 -10.06 24.57
N GLY A 85 -1.12 -8.89 23.92
CA GLY A 85 -1.84 -7.67 24.33
C GLY A 85 -3.36 -7.77 24.18
N LYS A 86 -3.88 -8.63 23.31
CA LYS A 86 -5.32 -8.89 23.14
C LYS A 86 -5.90 -9.79 24.23
N GLY A 87 -5.07 -10.60 24.90
CA GLY A 87 -5.47 -11.50 25.99
C GLY A 87 -5.76 -10.80 27.33
N GLY A 88 -5.40 -9.53 27.49
CA GLY A 88 -5.52 -8.78 28.74
C GLY A 88 -6.89 -8.17 29.06
N LYS A 89 -7.86 -8.22 28.14
CA LYS A 89 -9.24 -7.75 28.42
C LYS A 89 -10.07 -8.85 29.08
N ILE A 90 -9.69 -9.22 30.31
CA ILE A 90 -10.59 -9.93 31.22
C ILE A 90 -11.61 -8.89 31.72
N ARG A 91 -12.85 -9.04 31.25
CA ARG A 91 -14.01 -8.27 31.72
C ARG A 91 -14.19 -8.55 33.22
N ARG A 92 -14.21 -7.50 34.04
CA ARG A 92 -14.89 -7.50 35.33
C ARG A 92 -16.35 -7.12 35.12
#